data_AF-A0A5E6NSK3-F1
#
_entry.id   AF-A0A5E6NSK3-F1
#
_cell.length_a   1.000
_cell.length_b   1.000
_cell.length_c   1.000
_cell.angle_alpha   90.00
_cell.angle_beta   90.00
_cell.angle_gamma   90.00
#
_symmetry.space_group_name_H-M   'P 1'
#
loop_
_entity.id
_entity.type
_entity.pdbx_description
1 polymer ?
#
loop_
_entity_poly.entity_id
_entity_poly.type
_entity_poly.pdbx_seq_one_letter_code
_entity_poly.pdbx_strand_id
1 'polypeptide(L)' 'MNKRWVIKIGSALLTNDGKGLDKIAIASWVSQISELKRQNIDVVLV' A
#
# COMPACT_ATOMS: atom_id res chain seq x y z
N MET A 1 -22.05 -3.77 -6.22
CA MET A 1 -20.75 -3.73 -6.95
C MET A 1 -19.67 -3.43 -5.92
N ASN A 2 -18.62 -4.24 -5.83
CA ASN A 2 -17.46 -3.89 -4.99
C ASN A 2 -16.65 -2.79 -5.68
N LYS A 3 -16.25 -1.75 -4.92
CA LYS A 3 -15.36 -0.69 -5.43
C LYS A 3 -13.96 -1.27 -5.57
N ARG A 4 -13.27 -0.98 -6.67
CA ARG A 4 -11.89 -1.40 -6.91
C ARG A 4 -10.95 -0.21 -6.96
N TRP A 5 -9.88 -0.25 -6.18
CA TRP A 5 -8.85 0.78 -6.10
C TRP A 5 -7.52 0.25 -6.63
N VAL A 6 -6.87 1.04 -7.47
CA VAL A 6 -5.48 0.81 -7.89
C VAL A 6 -4.63 1.82 -7.12
N ILE A 7 -3.78 1.31 -6.22
CA ILE A 7 -2.86 2.12 -5.43
C ILE A 7 -1.48 1.95 -6.05
N LYS A 8 -0.84 3.05 -6.40
CA LYS A 8 0.54 3.05 -6.91
C LYS A 8 1.48 3.63 -5.85
N ILE A 9 2.53 2.90 -5.49
CA ILE A 9 3.59 3.39 -4.59
C ILE A 9 4.89 3.49 -5.37
N GLY A 10 5.42 4.71 -5.49
CA GLY A 10 6.71 4.94 -6.16
C GLY A 10 7.88 4.30 -5.40
N SER A 11 8.90 3.85 -6.12
CA SER A 11 10.07 3.17 -5.53
C SER A 11 10.79 4.00 -4.46
N ALA A 12 10.89 5.32 -4.63
CA ALA A 12 11.49 6.20 -3.62
C ALA A 12 10.74 6.24 -2.28
N LEU A 13 9.44 5.94 -2.26
CA LEU A 13 8.68 5.79 -1.01
C LEU A 13 8.89 4.40 -0.40
N LEU A 14 8.98 3.36 -1.23
CA LEU A 14 9.24 1.98 -0.78
C LEU A 14 10.64 1.79 -0.24
N THR A 15 11.60 2.55 -0.76
CA THR A 15 13.00 2.47 -0.37
C THR A 15 13.39 3.79 0.26
N ASN A 16 13.77 3.81 1.55
CA ASN A 16 14.19 4.98 2.34
C ASN A 16 15.23 5.86 1.60
N ASP A 17 14.76 6.65 0.63
CA ASP A 17 15.52 7.28 -0.45
C ASP A 17 16.62 6.39 -1.06
N GLY A 18 16.28 5.16 -1.43
CA GLY A 18 17.20 4.20 -2.04
C GLY A 18 18.11 3.44 -1.07
N LYS A 19 18.01 3.68 0.24
CA LYS A 19 18.81 3.00 1.28
C LYS A 19 18.26 1.61 1.67
N GLY A 20 17.56 0.95 0.76
CA GLY A 20 16.83 -0.29 1.01
C GLY A 20 15.39 -0.04 1.48
N LEU A 21 14.64 -1.12 1.72
CA LEU A 21 13.20 -1.06 2.00
C LEU A 21 12.90 -0.30 3.30
N ASP A 22 11.97 0.66 3.22
CA ASP A 22 11.40 1.30 4.39
C ASP A 22 10.29 0.41 4.99
N LYS A 23 10.70 -0.47 5.90
CA LYS A 23 9.78 -1.41 6.56
C LYS A 23 8.71 -0.71 7.40
N ILE A 24 8.98 0.48 7.92
CA ILE A 24 8.03 1.23 8.75
C ILE A 24 6.92 1.77 7.87
N ALA A 25 7.28 2.41 6.76
CA ALA A 25 6.30 2.92 5.80
C ALA A 25 5.49 1.77 5.16
N ILE A 26 6.15 0.67 4.80
CA ILE A 26 5.49 -0.54 4.28
C ILE A 26 4.45 -1.09 5.27
N ALA A 27 4.80 -1.23 6.56
CA ALA A 27 3.86 -1.71 7.57
C ALA A 27 2.64 -0.78 7.71
N SER A 28 2.85 0.54 7.62
CA SER A 28 1.76 1.53 7.63
C SER A 28 0.81 1.34 6.43
N TRP A 29 1.33 1.20 5.20
CA TRP A 29 0.48 0.97 4.03
C TRP A 29 -0.26 -0.36 4.10
N VAL A 30 0.38 -1.43 4.59
CA VAL A 30 -0.26 -2.73 4.78
C VAL A 30 -1.45 -2.62 5.75
N SER A 31 -1.30 -1.87 6.85
CA SER A 31 -2.39 -1.64 7.81
C SER A 31 -3.58 -0.92 7.16
N GLN A 32 -3.31 0.13 6.38
CA GLN A 32 -4.34 0.88 5.65
C GLN A 32 -5.04 0.02 4.58
N ILE A 33 -4.29 -0.75 3.79
CA ILE A 33 -4.85 -1.65 2.77
C ILE A 33 -5.70 -2.74 3.43
N SER A 34 -5.28 -3.25 4.58
CA SER A 34 -6.05 -4.22 5.37
C SER A 34 -7.41 -3.65 5.80
N GLU A 35 -7.46 -2.38 6.21
CA GLU A 35 -8.72 -1.69 6.52
C GLU A 35 -9.62 -1.53 5.29
N LEU A 36 -9.06 -1.13 4.13
CA LEU A 36 -9.84 -1.07 2.88
C LEU A 36 -10.43 -2.42 2.50
N LYS A 37 -9.66 -3.51 2.65
CA LYS A 37 -10.14 -4.87 2.40
C LYS A 37 -11.27 -5.27 3.36
N ARG A 38 -11.21 -4.87 4.64
CA ARG A 38 -12.30 -5.08 5.61
C ARG A 38 -13.59 -4.35 5.21
N GLN A 39 -13.46 -3.22 4.50
CA GLN A 39 -14.58 -2.46 3.96
C GLN A 39 -15.11 -3.01 2.62
N ASN A 40 -14.68 -4.21 2.20
CA ASN A 40 -15.02 -4.83 0.91
C ASN A 40 -14.58 -4.00 -0.32
N ILE A 41 -13.48 -3.24 -0.17
CA ILE A 41 -12.82 -2.56 -1.29
C ILE A 41 -11.73 -3.50 -1.82
N ASP A 42 -11.79 -3.80 -3.12
CA ASP A 42 -10.76 -4.60 -3.79
C ASP A 42 -9.56 -3.71 -4.09
N VAL A 43 -8.38 -4.09 -3.60
CA VAL A 43 -7.14 -3.31 -3.80
C VAL A 43 -6.21 -4.04 -4.75
N VAL A 44 -5.76 -3.34 -5.79
CA VAL A 44 -4.61 -3.70 -6.63
C VAL A 44 -3.48 -2.74 -6.27
N LEU A 45 -2.34 -3.28 -5.84
CA LEU A 45 -1.14 -2.51 -5.51
C LEU A 45 -0.13 -2.61 -6.66
N VAL A 46 0.45 -1.48 -7.05
CA VAL A 46 1.47 -1.37 -8.12
C VAL A 46 2.68 -0.58 -7.64
#